data_AF-A0A1I2N515-F1
#
_entry.id   AF-A0A1I2N515-F1
#
_cell.length_a   1.000
_cell.length_b   1.000
_cell.length_c   1.000
_cell.angle_alpha   90.00
_cell.angle_beta   90.00
_cell.angle_gamma   90.00
#
_symmetry.space_group_name_H-M   'P 1'
#
loop_
_entity.id
_entity.type
_entity.pdbx_description
1 polymer ?
#
loop_
_entity_poly.entity_id
_entity_poly.type
_entity_poly.pdbx_seq_one_letter_code
_entity_poly.pdbx_strand_id
1 'polypeptide(L)'
;MKKRMLAAVIATMMIVQTGVIASAVPNISNEKRQEIEQQQSKYSDAEAKYNELEAKLQNLQGQCERIQGNIDEKNNEIKNIEKKIDELHDEMAALQKQLDEQQELYGKRMRAIYKNGTPGYIDVIFNSSSFSDLISNLQATSKIMSLDKEMMDKVVEGQNEIKEKQESLNGDINKIQELKVTLNEELKSFEEKKAAQEPLVAEAEAVKKSIAVDLGANERLMIGYLKDVVNDPNSSKDALNNAITALREIRKQIKVIDSEVVDLIEKAKTKVERIKAQEANADRGGSGSTWTGNASEKVNQVMSIAYSLQGKPYVYGATGPNTFDCSGYTQYVFGKAGISLSRTTYTQVNEGRSVSYSEARAGDLVFFGSPSSPHHVGIYIGGGQYIHAPRTGDVVKISSLGGRTDTKTFRRIIG
;
A
#
# COMPACT_ATOMS: atom_id res chain seq x y z
N MET A 1 -4.81 35.67 -16.57
CA MET A 1 -6.18 35.19 -16.23
C MET A 1 -6.30 34.58 -14.82
N LYS A 2 -5.41 34.92 -13.85
CA LYS A 2 -5.29 34.24 -12.54
C LYS A 2 -6.05 34.90 -11.35
N LYS A 3 -7.12 35.68 -11.59
CA LYS A 3 -7.88 36.36 -10.51
C LYS A 3 -9.40 36.20 -10.56
N ARG A 4 -9.96 35.33 -11.41
CA ARG A 4 -11.42 35.16 -11.55
C ARG A 4 -11.98 33.80 -11.12
N MET A 5 -11.17 32.88 -10.59
CA MET A 5 -11.66 31.61 -10.03
C MET A 5 -11.87 31.64 -8.51
N LEU A 6 -11.80 32.81 -7.87
CA LEU A 6 -11.90 32.95 -6.40
C LEU A 6 -13.35 33.04 -5.86
N ALA A 7 -14.38 32.76 -6.67
CA ALA A 7 -15.76 33.10 -6.32
C ALA A 7 -16.85 32.06 -6.66
N ALA A 8 -16.50 30.81 -6.97
CA ALA A 8 -17.48 29.86 -7.54
C ALA A 8 -17.92 28.68 -6.64
N VAL A 9 -17.47 28.59 -5.37
CA VAL A 9 -17.87 27.47 -4.49
C VAL A 9 -18.82 27.88 -3.34
N ILE A 10 -19.13 29.17 -3.18
CA ILE A 10 -19.92 29.66 -2.03
C ILE A 10 -21.44 29.82 -2.33
N ALA A 11 -21.89 29.74 -3.58
CA ALA A 11 -23.28 30.05 -3.91
C ALA A 11 -24.10 28.81 -4.28
N THR A 12 -24.60 28.07 -3.29
CA THR A 12 -25.92 27.38 -3.28
C THR A 12 -26.02 26.46 -2.07
N MET A 13 -26.52 26.99 -0.94
CA MET A 13 -26.99 26.15 0.17
C MET A 13 -28.39 26.64 0.56
N MET A 14 -29.39 25.97 -0.02
CA MET A 14 -30.77 26.08 0.39
C MET A 14 -30.93 25.54 1.80
N ILE A 15 -31.61 26.34 2.62
CA ILE A 15 -32.02 26.06 3.99
C ILE A 15 -33.06 24.94 3.95
N VAL A 16 -32.81 23.85 4.69
CA VAL A 16 -33.87 22.97 5.18
C VAL A 16 -33.75 22.91 6.71
N GLN A 17 -34.69 23.58 7.37
CA GLN A 17 -34.93 23.42 8.80
C GLN A 17 -35.62 22.07 9.05
N THR A 18 -35.07 21.27 9.96
CA THR A 18 -35.88 20.44 10.85
C THR A 18 -35.31 20.52 12.25
N GLY A 19 -36.18 20.88 13.20
CA GLY A 19 -35.84 21.21 14.58
C GLY A 19 -35.32 20.03 15.37
N VAL A 20 -34.48 20.33 16.36
CA VAL A 20 -34.06 19.37 17.39
C VAL A 20 -34.16 20.03 18.76
N ILE A 21 -34.52 19.18 19.72
CA ILE A 21 -35.00 19.45 21.07
C ILE A 21 -33.88 20.05 21.94
N ALA A 22 -34.21 21.15 22.62
CA ALA A 22 -33.35 21.84 23.56
C ALA A 22 -33.01 20.96 24.78
N SER A 23 -31.72 20.74 25.02
CA SER A 23 -31.20 20.35 26.34
C SER A 23 -30.27 21.46 26.87
N ALA A 24 -30.64 22.03 28.00
CA ALA A 24 -30.07 23.25 28.54
C ALA A 24 -28.68 23.04 29.20
N VAL A 25 -27.59 23.09 28.43
CA VAL A 25 -26.27 23.57 28.90
C VAL A 25 -26.42 24.91 29.66
N PRO A 26 -26.05 25.04 30.94
CA PRO A 26 -26.56 26.11 31.82
C PRO A 26 -26.08 27.55 31.57
N ASN A 27 -25.30 27.84 30.53
CA ASN A 27 -24.55 29.10 30.46
C ASN A 27 -24.39 29.72 29.06
N ILE A 28 -25.22 29.35 28.09
CA ILE A 28 -25.14 29.88 26.71
C ILE A 28 -26.53 30.36 26.26
N SER A 29 -26.61 31.59 25.74
CA SER A 29 -27.84 32.17 25.21
C SER A 29 -28.41 31.36 24.04
N ASN A 30 -29.73 31.43 23.85
CA ASN A 30 -30.39 30.73 22.74
C ASN A 30 -29.84 31.16 21.37
N GLU A 31 -29.50 32.44 21.20
CA GLU A 31 -28.86 32.97 20.00
C GLU A 31 -27.50 32.33 19.76
N LYS A 32 -26.67 32.21 20.79
CA LYS A 32 -25.34 31.63 20.68
C LYS A 32 -25.39 30.11 20.42
N ARG A 33 -26.41 29.42 20.90
CA ARG A 33 -26.68 28.02 20.54
C ARG A 33 -27.01 27.85 19.07
N GLN A 34 -27.91 28.69 18.54
CA GLN A 34 -28.23 28.66 17.11
C GLN A 34 -27.00 28.94 16.24
N GLU A 35 -26.13 29.86 16.67
CA GLU A 35 -24.85 30.13 16.00
C GLU A 35 -23.94 28.89 15.99
N ILE A 36 -23.80 28.21 17.14
CA ILE A 36 -23.02 26.95 17.25
C ILE A 36 -23.59 25.88 16.33
N GLU A 37 -24.90 25.64 16.35
CA GLU A 37 -25.57 24.65 15.50
C GLU A 37 -25.35 24.95 14.01
N GLN A 38 -25.46 26.22 13.60
CA GLN A 38 -25.20 26.62 12.22
C GLN A 38 -23.74 26.40 11.82
N GLN A 39 -22.78 26.70 12.70
CA GLN A 39 -21.36 26.45 12.45
C GLN A 39 -21.03 24.95 12.41
N GLN A 40 -21.68 24.14 13.24
CA GLN A 40 -21.54 22.68 13.23
C GLN A 40 -22.03 22.08 11.92
N SER A 41 -23.16 22.57 11.40
CA SER A 41 -23.67 22.17 10.08
C SER A 41 -22.66 22.53 8.98
N LYS A 42 -22.17 23.77 8.94
CA LYS A 42 -21.12 24.20 8.00
C LYS A 42 -19.83 23.37 8.10
N TYR A 43 -19.41 23.05 9.32
CA TYR A 43 -18.24 22.21 9.55
C TYR A 43 -18.46 20.79 9.01
N SER A 44 -19.63 20.19 9.28
CA SER A 44 -19.99 18.87 8.77
C SER A 44 -19.99 18.81 7.24
N ASP A 45 -20.51 19.85 6.59
CA ASP A 45 -20.51 19.93 5.12
C ASP A 45 -19.09 20.11 4.55
N ALA A 46 -18.27 20.95 5.17
CA ALA A 46 -16.87 21.15 4.78
C ALA A 46 -16.05 19.86 5.00
N GLU A 47 -16.29 19.16 6.10
CA GLU A 47 -15.67 17.86 6.39
C GLU A 47 -16.09 16.80 5.37
N ALA A 48 -17.37 16.70 5.03
CA ALA A 48 -17.86 15.79 4.01
C ALA A 48 -17.20 16.04 2.64
N LYS A 49 -17.12 17.31 2.20
CA LYS A 49 -16.44 17.70 0.95
C LYS A 49 -14.94 17.38 0.98
N TYR A 50 -14.26 17.70 2.08
CA TYR A 50 -12.85 17.34 2.26
C TYR A 50 -12.65 15.83 2.12
N ASN A 51 -13.46 15.01 2.82
CA ASN A 51 -13.32 13.57 2.79
C ASN A 51 -13.63 12.98 1.40
N GLU A 52 -14.59 13.54 0.67
CA GLU A 52 -14.90 13.12 -0.70
C GLU A 52 -13.71 13.39 -1.64
N LEU A 53 -13.13 14.60 -1.58
CA LEU A 53 -11.99 14.98 -2.41
C LEU A 53 -10.73 14.20 -2.02
N GLU A 54 -10.53 13.93 -0.72
CA GLU A 54 -9.46 13.08 -0.19
C GLU A 54 -9.60 11.64 -0.69
N ALA A 55 -10.80 11.07 -0.65
CA ALA A 55 -11.06 9.71 -1.14
C ALA A 55 -10.79 9.59 -2.64
N LYS A 56 -11.19 10.59 -3.43
CA LYS A 56 -10.88 10.66 -4.87
C LYS A 56 -9.37 10.68 -5.12
N LEU A 57 -8.62 11.48 -4.35
CA LEU A 57 -7.17 11.54 -4.50
C LEU A 57 -6.49 10.21 -4.14
N GLN A 58 -6.90 9.57 -3.04
CA GLN A 58 -6.37 8.27 -2.64
C GLN A 58 -6.70 7.18 -3.66
N ASN A 59 -7.88 7.24 -4.29
CA ASN A 59 -8.23 6.33 -5.37
C ASN A 59 -7.32 6.52 -6.60
N LEU A 60 -7.04 7.78 -6.99
CA LEU A 60 -6.09 8.07 -8.08
C LEU A 60 -4.68 7.57 -7.75
N GLN A 61 -4.23 7.75 -6.49
CA GLN A 61 -2.95 7.23 -6.02
C GLN A 61 -2.89 5.70 -6.13
N GLY A 62 -3.92 5.00 -5.67
CA GLY A 62 -4.01 3.54 -5.80
C GLY A 62 -4.05 3.05 -7.27
N GLN A 63 -4.61 3.83 -8.19
CA GLN A 63 -4.56 3.50 -9.62
C GLN A 63 -3.14 3.64 -10.18
N CYS A 64 -2.42 4.71 -9.79
CA CYS A 64 -1.02 4.90 -10.17
C CYS A 64 -0.13 3.76 -9.63
N GLU A 65 -0.31 3.40 -8.36
CA GLU A 65 0.41 2.30 -7.71
C GLU A 65 0.23 0.98 -8.44
N ARG A 66 -1.01 0.65 -8.83
CA ARG A 66 -1.31 -0.59 -9.56
C ARG A 66 -0.63 -0.63 -10.93
N ILE A 67 -0.70 0.48 -11.67
CA ILE A 67 -0.08 0.57 -13.00
C ILE A 67 1.44 0.45 -12.89
N GLN A 68 2.05 1.12 -11.91
CA GLN A 68 3.49 1.00 -11.66
C GLN A 68 3.89 -0.44 -11.32
N GLY A 69 3.12 -1.13 -10.47
CA GLY A 69 3.34 -2.54 -10.18
C GLY A 69 3.30 -3.43 -11.43
N ASN A 70 2.34 -3.19 -12.34
CA ASN A 70 2.27 -3.92 -13.61
C ASN A 70 3.48 -3.64 -14.51
N ILE A 71 3.96 -2.38 -14.57
CA ILE A 71 5.17 -2.02 -15.34
C ILE A 71 6.40 -2.77 -14.80
N ASP A 72 6.54 -2.84 -13.47
CA ASP A 72 7.66 -3.52 -12.82
C ASP A 72 7.63 -5.04 -13.08
N GLU A 73 6.44 -5.66 -13.04
CA GLU A 73 6.24 -7.06 -13.41
C GLU A 73 6.67 -7.32 -14.86
N LYS A 74 6.23 -6.48 -15.80
CA LYS A 74 6.60 -6.59 -17.22
C LYS A 74 8.09 -6.39 -17.48
N ASN A 75 8.76 -5.54 -16.71
CA ASN A 75 10.23 -5.42 -16.75
C ASN A 75 10.94 -6.71 -16.32
N ASN A 76 10.42 -7.38 -15.28
CA ASN A 76 10.97 -8.66 -14.82
C ASN A 76 10.74 -9.78 -15.85
N GLU A 77 9.57 -9.79 -16.51
CA GLU A 77 9.29 -10.71 -17.62
C GLU A 77 10.30 -10.52 -18.77
N ILE A 78 10.53 -9.28 -19.21
CA ILE A 78 11.53 -8.97 -20.25
C ILE A 78 12.91 -9.48 -19.83
N LYS A 79 13.36 -9.15 -18.62
CA LYS A 79 14.68 -9.58 -18.12
C LYS A 79 14.85 -11.11 -18.12
N ASN A 80 13.80 -11.84 -17.78
CA ASN A 80 13.82 -13.30 -17.81
C ASN A 80 13.86 -13.84 -19.24
N ILE A 81 13.20 -13.18 -20.20
CA ILE A 81 13.25 -13.56 -21.62
C ILE A 81 14.62 -13.24 -22.21
N GLU A 82 15.19 -12.06 -21.92
CA GLU A 82 16.55 -11.68 -22.35
C GLU A 82 17.58 -12.72 -21.89
N LYS A 83 17.50 -13.17 -20.63
CA LYS A 83 18.37 -14.23 -20.13
C LYS A 83 18.23 -15.54 -20.93
N LYS A 84 17.01 -15.92 -21.31
CA LYS A 84 16.79 -17.11 -22.16
C LYS A 84 17.36 -16.93 -23.56
N ILE A 85 17.29 -15.72 -24.12
CA ILE A 85 17.90 -15.41 -25.42
C ILE A 85 19.43 -15.55 -25.34
N ASP A 86 20.05 -15.06 -24.26
CA ASP A 86 21.49 -15.23 -24.04
C ASP A 86 21.89 -16.71 -23.94
N GLU A 87 21.14 -17.51 -23.17
CA GLU A 87 21.34 -18.95 -23.06
C GLU A 87 21.23 -19.65 -24.44
N LEU A 88 20.27 -19.24 -25.26
CA LEU A 88 20.11 -19.74 -26.63
C LEU A 88 21.25 -19.31 -27.57
N HIS A 89 21.82 -18.11 -27.40
CA HIS A 89 23.01 -17.68 -28.16
C HIS A 89 24.23 -18.53 -27.85
N ASP A 90 24.43 -18.88 -26.58
CA ASP A 90 25.51 -19.77 -26.16
C ASP A 90 25.35 -21.18 -26.76
N GLU A 91 24.12 -21.71 -26.78
CA GLU A 91 23.79 -22.98 -27.43
C GLU A 91 24.04 -22.94 -28.95
N MET A 92 23.63 -21.86 -29.63
CA MET A 92 23.91 -21.68 -31.07
C MET A 92 25.41 -21.62 -31.35
N ALA A 93 26.19 -20.92 -30.53
CA ALA A 93 27.64 -20.82 -30.68
C ALA A 93 28.31 -22.18 -30.50
N ALA A 94 27.86 -22.99 -29.53
CA ALA A 94 28.34 -24.34 -29.32
C ALA A 94 28.01 -25.25 -30.52
N LEU A 95 26.79 -25.20 -31.04
CA LEU A 95 26.39 -25.95 -32.24
C LEU A 95 27.16 -25.51 -33.48
N GLN A 96 27.39 -24.21 -33.67
CA GLN A 96 28.19 -23.70 -34.79
C GLN A 96 29.62 -24.23 -34.73
N LYS A 97 30.23 -24.24 -33.54
CA LYS A 97 31.56 -24.80 -33.35
C LYS A 97 31.59 -26.30 -33.68
N GLN A 98 30.58 -27.06 -33.27
CA GLN A 98 30.48 -28.48 -33.63
C GLN A 98 30.36 -28.67 -35.14
N LEU A 99 29.58 -27.84 -35.83
CA LEU A 99 29.45 -27.86 -37.29
C LEU A 99 30.81 -27.63 -37.96
N ASP A 100 31.53 -26.59 -37.53
CA ASP A 100 32.84 -26.23 -38.08
C ASP A 100 33.87 -27.35 -37.86
N GLU A 101 33.89 -27.97 -36.67
CA GLU A 101 34.74 -29.13 -36.37
C GLU A 101 34.41 -30.34 -37.25
N GLN A 102 33.12 -30.64 -37.47
CA GLN A 102 32.70 -31.73 -38.37
C GLN A 102 33.08 -31.45 -39.82
N GLN A 103 32.89 -30.21 -40.30
CA GLN A 103 33.30 -29.80 -41.64
C GLN A 103 34.83 -29.89 -41.82
N GLU A 104 35.60 -29.47 -40.81
CA GLU A 104 37.06 -29.55 -40.85
C GLU A 104 37.53 -31.01 -40.86
N LEU A 105 36.94 -31.88 -40.01
CA LEU A 105 37.26 -33.30 -39.96
C LEU A 105 36.94 -33.99 -41.29
N TYR A 106 35.76 -33.72 -41.85
CA TYR A 106 35.39 -34.17 -43.19
C TYR A 106 36.39 -33.69 -44.25
N GLY A 107 36.75 -32.41 -44.24
CA GLY A 107 37.75 -31.84 -45.15
C GLY A 107 39.15 -32.42 -44.99
N LYS A 108 39.57 -32.76 -43.76
CA LYS A 108 40.83 -33.47 -43.48
C LYS A 108 40.79 -34.88 -44.05
N ARG A 109 39.70 -35.63 -43.85
CA ARG A 109 39.49 -36.97 -44.42
C ARG A 109 39.55 -36.93 -45.95
N MET A 110 38.87 -35.98 -46.58
CA MET A 110 38.87 -35.81 -48.04
C MET A 110 40.25 -35.44 -48.60
N ARG A 111 41.02 -34.57 -47.93
CA ARG A 111 42.39 -34.23 -48.34
C ARG A 111 43.39 -35.37 -48.15
N ALA A 112 43.24 -36.16 -47.08
CA ALA A 112 44.10 -37.32 -46.83
C ALA A 112 43.91 -38.41 -47.89
N ILE A 113 42.66 -38.66 -48.29
CA ILE A 113 42.31 -39.49 -49.44
C ILE A 113 43.04 -39.00 -50.71
N TYR A 114 42.96 -37.71 -51.01
CA TYR A 114 43.55 -37.12 -52.21
C TYR A 114 45.09 -37.18 -52.22
N LYS A 115 45.76 -36.88 -51.09
CA LYS A 115 47.22 -36.73 -51.04
C LYS A 115 47.99 -38.04 -50.92
N ASN A 116 47.48 -38.97 -50.12
CA ASN A 116 48.26 -40.17 -49.77
C ASN A 116 48.02 -41.34 -50.74
N GLY A 117 47.16 -41.17 -51.75
CA GLY A 117 46.70 -42.28 -52.59
C GLY A 117 45.99 -43.37 -51.76
N THR A 118 45.63 -43.08 -50.51
CA THR A 118 44.77 -43.94 -49.69
C THR A 118 43.47 -44.08 -50.46
N PRO A 119 42.94 -45.30 -50.65
CA PRO A 119 41.78 -45.45 -51.50
C PRO A 119 40.66 -44.55 -50.97
N GLY A 120 40.23 -43.58 -51.78
CA GLY A 120 39.02 -42.83 -51.49
C GLY A 120 37.83 -43.76 -51.41
N TYR A 121 36.67 -43.27 -50.98
CA TYR A 121 35.44 -44.09 -50.98
C TYR A 121 35.24 -44.84 -52.31
N ILE A 122 35.51 -44.17 -53.43
CA ILE A 122 35.50 -44.76 -54.77
C ILE A 122 36.55 -45.86 -54.94
N ASP A 123 37.74 -45.66 -54.41
CA ASP A 123 38.90 -46.53 -54.62
C ASP A 123 38.89 -47.74 -53.64
N VAL A 124 38.30 -47.63 -52.44
CA VAL A 124 37.97 -48.78 -51.55
C VAL A 124 36.96 -49.71 -52.22
N ILE A 125 36.02 -49.13 -53.00
CA ILE A 125 35.08 -49.88 -53.81
C ILE A 125 35.82 -50.51 -55.01
N PHE A 126 36.72 -49.80 -55.70
CA PHE A 126 37.43 -50.34 -56.87
C PHE A 126 38.56 -51.34 -56.57
N ASN A 127 39.19 -51.31 -55.38
CA ASN A 127 40.25 -52.26 -54.96
C ASN A 127 39.71 -53.53 -54.25
N SER A 128 38.42 -53.82 -54.39
CA SER A 128 37.78 -54.97 -53.75
C SER A 128 38.29 -56.31 -54.29
N SER A 129 38.75 -57.19 -53.39
CA SER A 129 39.36 -58.49 -53.75
C SER A 129 38.36 -59.51 -54.33
N SER A 130 37.07 -59.32 -54.06
CA SER A 130 35.98 -60.16 -54.56
C SER A 130 34.66 -59.39 -54.62
N PHE A 131 33.65 -59.95 -55.31
CA PHE A 131 32.32 -59.36 -55.38
C PHE A 131 31.63 -59.23 -54.01
N SER A 132 31.89 -60.16 -53.08
CA SER A 132 31.38 -60.07 -51.70
C SER A 132 32.03 -58.91 -50.94
N ASP A 133 33.34 -58.73 -51.14
CA ASP A 133 34.16 -57.68 -50.51
C ASP A 133 33.72 -56.29 -51.00
N LEU A 134 33.42 -56.18 -52.30
CA LEU A 134 32.86 -54.99 -52.94
C LEU A 134 31.55 -54.55 -52.30
N ILE A 135 30.63 -55.50 -52.07
CA ILE A 135 29.33 -55.21 -51.46
C ILE A 135 29.51 -54.75 -50.01
N SER A 136 30.35 -55.40 -49.22
CA SER A 136 30.60 -55.02 -47.83
C SER A 136 31.23 -53.64 -47.71
N ASN A 137 32.21 -53.33 -48.56
CA ASN A 137 32.88 -52.03 -48.60
C ASN A 137 31.96 -50.90 -49.06
N LEU A 138 31.09 -51.16 -50.04
CA LEU A 138 30.05 -50.23 -50.49
C LEU A 138 29.06 -49.91 -49.35
N GLN A 139 28.59 -50.94 -48.64
CA GLN A 139 27.66 -50.79 -47.51
C GLN A 139 28.30 -50.01 -46.35
N ALA A 140 29.53 -50.33 -45.97
CA ALA A 140 30.24 -49.65 -44.89
C ALA A 140 30.48 -48.17 -45.23
N THR A 141 30.91 -47.88 -46.46
CA THR A 141 31.12 -46.52 -46.96
C THR A 141 29.83 -45.71 -46.98
N SER A 142 28.76 -46.28 -47.55
CA SER A 142 27.44 -45.65 -47.60
C SER A 142 26.93 -45.33 -46.19
N LYS A 143 27.11 -46.25 -45.24
CA LYS A 143 26.71 -46.06 -43.84
C LYS A 143 27.48 -44.94 -43.14
N ILE A 144 28.78 -44.80 -43.40
CA ILE A 144 29.57 -43.70 -42.83
C ILE A 144 29.12 -42.36 -43.42
N MET A 145 28.94 -42.28 -44.74
CA MET A 145 28.46 -41.05 -45.38
C MET A 145 27.05 -40.67 -44.92
N SER A 146 26.16 -41.63 -44.68
CA SER A 146 24.84 -41.35 -44.15
C SER A 146 24.90 -40.83 -42.71
N LEU A 147 25.80 -41.37 -41.87
CA LEU A 147 25.98 -40.89 -40.49
C LEU A 147 26.56 -39.47 -40.45
N ASP A 148 27.58 -39.18 -41.28
CA ASP A 148 28.17 -37.85 -41.38
C ASP A 148 27.12 -36.83 -41.84
N LYS A 149 26.29 -37.19 -42.83
CA LYS A 149 25.18 -36.36 -43.29
C LYS A 149 24.12 -36.15 -42.20
N GLU A 150 23.66 -37.23 -41.56
CA GLU A 150 22.65 -37.17 -40.50
C GLU A 150 23.13 -36.29 -39.32
N MET A 151 24.41 -36.38 -38.97
CA MET A 151 24.99 -35.56 -37.91
C MET A 151 25.02 -34.07 -38.30
N MET A 152 25.42 -33.73 -39.53
CA MET A 152 25.36 -32.33 -40.01
C MET A 152 23.92 -31.81 -40.09
N ASP A 153 23.00 -32.61 -40.62
CA ASP A 153 21.59 -32.25 -40.73
C ASP A 153 21.01 -31.93 -39.34
N LYS A 154 21.28 -32.77 -38.32
CA LYS A 154 20.87 -32.51 -36.93
C LYS A 154 21.41 -31.22 -36.34
N VAL A 155 22.67 -30.88 -36.62
CA VAL A 155 23.27 -29.63 -36.13
C VAL A 155 22.60 -28.42 -36.80
N VAL A 156 22.39 -28.47 -38.11
CA VAL A 156 21.72 -27.41 -38.86
C VAL A 156 20.25 -27.26 -38.45
N GLU A 157 19.53 -28.37 -38.27
CA GLU A 157 18.16 -28.38 -37.77
C GLU A 157 18.09 -27.75 -36.37
N GLY A 158 18.98 -28.13 -35.45
CA GLY A 158 19.06 -27.52 -34.12
C GLY A 158 19.34 -26.02 -34.15
N GLN A 159 20.22 -25.55 -35.04
CA GLN A 159 20.47 -24.12 -35.23
C GLN A 159 19.22 -23.38 -35.72
N ASN A 160 18.48 -23.95 -36.67
CA ASN A 160 17.23 -23.37 -37.17
C ASN A 160 16.17 -23.30 -36.07
N GLU A 161 15.99 -24.38 -35.29
CA GLU A 161 15.04 -24.39 -34.17
C GLU A 161 15.35 -23.33 -33.12
N ILE A 162 16.63 -23.15 -32.77
CA ILE A 162 17.02 -22.11 -31.80
C ILE A 162 16.75 -20.72 -32.38
N LYS A 163 17.06 -20.49 -33.66
CA LYS A 163 16.79 -19.21 -34.32
C LYS A 163 15.29 -18.89 -34.32
N GLU A 164 14.44 -19.85 -34.65
CA GLU A 164 12.98 -19.69 -34.58
C GLU A 164 12.51 -19.35 -33.16
N LYS A 165 13.03 -20.04 -32.14
CA LYS A 165 12.73 -19.72 -30.73
C LYS A 165 13.17 -18.30 -30.37
N GLN A 166 14.35 -17.87 -30.81
CA GLN A 166 14.86 -16.52 -30.58
C GLN A 166 13.98 -15.46 -31.24
N GLU A 167 13.55 -15.67 -32.49
CA GLU A 167 12.63 -14.77 -33.20
C GLU A 167 11.28 -14.68 -32.47
N SER A 168 10.73 -15.80 -31.99
CA SER A 168 9.51 -15.83 -31.19
C SER A 168 9.66 -15.03 -29.89
N LEU A 169 10.74 -15.25 -29.13
CA LEU A 169 10.99 -14.56 -27.86
C LEU A 169 11.18 -13.05 -28.05
N ASN A 170 11.88 -12.64 -29.12
CA ASN A 170 12.00 -11.23 -29.49
C ASN A 170 10.64 -10.61 -29.85
N GLY A 171 9.78 -11.37 -30.54
CA GLY A 171 8.41 -10.97 -30.81
C GLY A 171 7.60 -10.72 -29.52
N ASP A 172 7.79 -11.56 -28.51
CA ASP A 172 7.13 -11.39 -27.22
C ASP A 172 7.67 -10.19 -26.42
N ILE A 173 8.98 -9.93 -26.46
CA ILE A 173 9.56 -8.69 -25.90
C ILE A 173 8.92 -7.47 -26.54
N ASN A 174 8.77 -7.44 -27.87
CA ASN A 174 8.17 -6.30 -28.57
C ASN A 174 6.72 -6.06 -28.13
N LYS A 175 5.90 -7.11 -28.04
CA LYS A 175 4.52 -7.01 -27.53
C LYS A 175 4.47 -6.48 -26.10
N ILE A 176 5.38 -6.94 -25.23
CA ILE A 176 5.45 -6.47 -23.84
C ILE A 176 5.87 -4.98 -23.79
N GLN A 177 6.81 -4.56 -24.64
CA GLN A 177 7.22 -3.16 -24.75
C GLN A 177 6.06 -2.26 -25.23
N GLU A 178 5.28 -2.70 -26.22
CA GLU A 178 4.07 -2.00 -26.67
C GLU A 178 3.05 -1.85 -25.53
N LEU A 179 2.78 -2.93 -24.79
CA LEU A 179 1.91 -2.87 -23.61
C LEU A 179 2.43 -1.89 -22.55
N LYS A 180 3.75 -1.84 -22.32
CA LYS A 180 4.36 -0.88 -21.40
C LYS A 180 4.21 0.56 -21.85
N VAL A 181 4.26 0.85 -23.15
CA VAL A 181 4.00 2.20 -23.66
C VAL A 181 2.59 2.63 -23.26
N THR A 182 1.59 1.78 -23.51
CA THR A 182 0.20 2.03 -23.10
C THR A 182 0.06 2.24 -21.60
N LEU A 183 0.69 1.38 -20.77
CA LEU A 183 0.65 1.53 -19.31
C LEU A 183 1.31 2.83 -18.84
N ASN A 184 2.41 3.27 -19.46
CA ASN A 184 3.05 4.54 -19.13
C ASN A 184 2.18 5.74 -19.52
N GLU A 185 1.47 5.68 -20.64
CA GLU A 185 0.50 6.71 -21.04
C GLU A 185 -0.68 6.79 -20.05
N GLU A 186 -1.21 5.64 -19.64
CA GLU A 186 -2.25 5.57 -18.60
C GLU A 186 -1.75 6.14 -17.27
N LEU A 187 -0.55 5.74 -16.82
CA LEU A 187 0.07 6.26 -15.60
C LEU A 187 0.17 7.78 -15.62
N LYS A 188 0.70 8.34 -16.72
CA LYS A 188 0.80 9.79 -16.91
C LYS A 188 -0.57 10.46 -16.83
N SER A 189 -1.60 9.89 -17.47
CA SER A 189 -2.96 10.42 -17.38
C SER A 189 -3.49 10.47 -15.95
N PHE A 190 -3.21 9.45 -15.14
CA PHE A 190 -3.61 9.41 -13.74
C PHE A 190 -2.80 10.36 -12.85
N GLU A 191 -1.50 10.52 -13.10
CA GLU A 191 -0.66 11.48 -12.42
C GLU A 191 -1.11 12.92 -12.65
N GLU A 192 -1.50 13.27 -13.88
CA GLU A 192 -2.06 14.58 -14.21
C GLU A 192 -3.39 14.84 -13.46
N LYS A 193 -4.28 13.85 -13.41
CA LYS A 193 -5.53 13.93 -12.63
C LYS A 193 -5.26 14.08 -11.13
N LYS A 194 -4.27 13.35 -10.61
CA LYS A 194 -3.83 13.44 -9.21
C LYS A 194 -3.30 14.84 -8.90
N ALA A 195 -2.42 15.38 -9.74
CA ALA A 195 -1.86 16.72 -9.57
C ALA A 195 -2.93 17.83 -9.64
N ALA A 196 -3.97 17.65 -10.46
CA ALA A 196 -5.11 18.57 -10.50
C ALA A 196 -6.00 18.47 -9.24
N GLN A 197 -6.09 17.30 -8.62
CA GLN A 197 -6.91 17.04 -7.43
C GLN A 197 -6.25 17.53 -6.13
N GLU A 198 -4.91 17.42 -6.01
CA GLU A 198 -4.14 17.86 -4.83
C GLU A 198 -4.47 19.28 -4.32
N PRO A 199 -4.48 20.34 -5.15
CA PRO A 199 -4.81 21.69 -4.68
C PRO A 199 -6.26 21.83 -4.20
N LEU A 200 -7.20 21.07 -4.78
CA LEU A 200 -8.60 21.10 -4.36
C LEU A 200 -8.77 20.52 -2.95
N VAL A 201 -8.04 19.44 -2.63
CA VAL A 201 -8.11 18.89 -1.28
C VAL A 201 -7.43 19.83 -0.28
N ALA A 202 -6.30 20.45 -0.64
CA ALA A 202 -5.63 21.43 0.21
C ALA A 202 -6.53 22.64 0.51
N GLU A 203 -7.26 23.14 -0.48
CA GLU A 203 -8.25 24.21 -0.30
C GLU A 203 -9.40 23.77 0.63
N ALA A 204 -9.97 22.59 0.40
CA ALA A 204 -11.03 22.05 1.24
C ALA A 204 -10.58 21.85 2.70
N GLU A 205 -9.35 21.38 2.91
CA GLU A 205 -8.76 21.23 4.24
C GLU A 205 -8.55 22.58 4.92
N ALA A 206 -8.07 23.59 4.19
CA ALA A 206 -7.91 24.95 4.70
C ALA A 206 -9.25 25.57 5.13
N VAL A 207 -10.30 25.42 4.32
CA VAL A 207 -11.67 25.86 4.65
C VAL A 207 -12.17 25.14 5.90
N LYS A 208 -12.09 23.80 5.93
CA LYS A 208 -12.47 22.99 7.10
C LYS A 208 -11.76 23.46 8.36
N LYS A 209 -10.45 23.69 8.28
CA LYS A 209 -9.62 24.15 9.41
C LYS A 209 -10.02 25.55 9.90
N SER A 210 -10.33 26.47 8.99
CA SER A 210 -10.81 27.81 9.37
C SER A 210 -12.11 27.75 10.17
N ILE A 211 -13.09 26.95 9.70
CA ILE A 211 -14.37 26.76 10.39
C ILE A 211 -14.14 26.07 11.74
N ALA A 212 -13.22 25.11 11.80
CA ALA A 212 -12.87 24.40 13.03
C ALA A 212 -12.34 25.32 14.13
N VAL A 213 -11.55 26.35 13.77
CA VAL A 213 -11.02 27.33 14.74
C VAL A 213 -12.16 28.11 15.40
N ASP A 214 -13.06 28.68 14.59
CA ASP A 214 -14.17 29.48 15.09
C ASP A 214 -15.18 28.63 15.88
N LEU A 215 -15.54 27.45 15.35
CA LEU A 215 -16.44 26.52 16.00
C LEU A 215 -15.84 26.02 17.32
N GLY A 216 -14.55 25.66 17.34
CA GLY A 216 -13.88 25.21 18.56
C GLY A 216 -13.81 26.29 19.64
N ALA A 217 -13.67 27.57 19.29
CA ALA A 217 -13.76 28.66 20.25
C ALA A 217 -15.15 28.73 20.89
N ASN A 218 -16.21 28.58 20.08
CA ASN A 218 -17.59 28.59 20.55
C ASN A 218 -17.97 27.34 21.36
N GLU A 219 -17.54 26.14 20.94
CA GLU A 219 -17.76 24.89 21.69
C GLU A 219 -17.07 24.93 23.06
N ARG A 220 -15.91 25.59 23.18
CA ARG A 220 -15.21 25.74 24.47
C ARG A 220 -16.00 26.55 25.49
N LEU A 221 -16.91 27.42 25.05
CA LEU A 221 -17.83 28.11 25.96
C LEU A 221 -18.76 27.14 26.69
N MET A 222 -19.12 26.01 26.07
CA MET A 222 -19.98 24.99 26.67
C MET A 222 -19.31 24.27 27.84
N ILE A 223 -17.98 24.15 27.79
CA ILE A 223 -17.21 23.37 28.77
C ILE A 223 -16.43 24.25 29.76
N GLY A 224 -16.43 25.58 29.60
CA GLY A 224 -15.60 26.49 30.41
C GLY A 224 -15.73 26.25 31.93
N TYR A 225 -16.96 26.29 32.45
CA TYR A 225 -17.24 26.01 33.86
C TYR A 225 -16.79 24.59 34.29
N LEU A 226 -17.05 23.59 33.45
CA LEU A 226 -16.68 22.20 33.75
C LEU A 226 -15.17 22.00 33.74
N LYS A 227 -14.46 22.69 32.85
CA LYS A 227 -13.00 22.72 32.78
C LYS A 227 -12.42 23.33 34.07
N ASP A 228 -13.02 24.39 34.60
CA ASP A 228 -12.60 24.99 35.86
C ASP A 228 -12.80 24.02 37.04
N VAL A 229 -13.96 23.36 37.14
CA VAL A 229 -14.21 22.30 38.14
C VAL A 229 -13.21 21.15 38.02
N VAL A 230 -12.91 20.68 36.81
CA VAL A 230 -11.93 19.59 36.61
C VAL A 230 -10.51 20.04 36.93
N ASN A 231 -10.17 21.32 36.74
CA ASN A 231 -8.84 21.84 37.01
C ASN A 231 -8.61 22.23 38.47
N ASP A 232 -9.64 22.66 39.18
CA ASP A 232 -9.57 23.03 40.59
C ASP A 232 -9.02 21.86 41.45
N PRO A 233 -7.91 22.07 42.18
CA PRO A 233 -7.36 21.06 43.09
C PRO A 233 -8.32 20.64 44.21
N ASN A 234 -9.24 21.51 44.60
CA ASN A 234 -10.13 21.33 45.75
C ASN A 234 -11.54 20.82 45.37
N SER A 235 -11.78 20.52 44.09
CA SER A 235 -13.09 20.06 43.65
C SER A 235 -13.48 18.73 44.29
N SER A 236 -14.70 18.67 44.82
CA SER A 236 -15.22 17.48 45.49
C SER A 236 -15.47 16.33 44.52
N LYS A 237 -15.51 15.10 45.04
CA LYS A 237 -15.85 13.89 44.28
C LYS A 237 -17.19 14.00 43.54
N ASP A 238 -18.21 14.57 44.19
CA ASP A 238 -19.53 14.76 43.59
C ASP A 238 -19.49 15.83 42.48
N ALA A 239 -18.75 16.92 42.69
CA ALA A 239 -18.56 17.94 41.66
C ALA A 239 -17.85 17.35 40.42
N LEU A 240 -16.84 16.51 40.62
CA LEU A 240 -16.13 15.82 39.54
C LEU A 240 -17.02 14.79 38.82
N ASN A 241 -17.85 14.01 39.54
CA ASN A 241 -18.79 13.06 38.94
C ASN A 241 -19.88 13.76 38.13
N ASN A 242 -20.40 14.88 38.63
CA ASN A 242 -21.34 15.73 37.91
C ASN A 242 -20.68 16.33 36.66
N ALA A 243 -19.43 16.78 36.77
CA ALA A 243 -18.67 17.29 35.63
C ALA A 243 -18.43 16.21 34.56
N ILE A 244 -18.08 14.98 34.94
CA ILE A 244 -17.95 13.84 34.00
C ILE A 244 -19.26 13.60 33.27
N THR A 245 -20.38 13.63 33.98
CA THR A 245 -21.72 13.39 33.39
C THR A 245 -22.08 14.50 32.40
N ALA A 246 -21.90 15.77 32.80
CA ALA A 246 -22.17 16.91 31.92
C ALA A 246 -21.25 16.94 30.69
N LEU A 247 -19.95 16.63 30.86
CA LEU A 247 -18.98 16.52 29.75
C LEU A 247 -19.38 15.43 28.76
N ARG A 248 -19.90 14.27 29.22
CA ARG A 248 -20.41 13.21 28.34
C ARG A 248 -21.63 13.65 27.53
N GLU A 249 -22.52 14.45 28.09
CA GLU A 249 -23.67 14.98 27.34
C GLU A 249 -23.24 16.05 26.33
N ILE A 250 -22.35 16.95 26.72
CA ILE A 250 -21.77 17.95 25.80
C ILE A 250 -21.01 17.28 24.66
N ARG A 251 -20.28 16.19 24.95
CA ARG A 251 -19.57 15.39 23.95
C ARG A 251 -20.47 14.97 22.78
N LYS A 252 -21.74 14.65 23.04
CA LYS A 252 -22.70 14.28 21.98
C LYS A 252 -23.08 15.45 21.06
N GLN A 253 -22.88 16.68 21.54
CA GLN A 253 -23.32 17.90 20.89
C GLN A 253 -22.18 18.63 20.18
N ILE A 254 -20.91 18.28 20.43
CA ILE A 254 -19.73 18.94 19.84
C ILE A 254 -19.18 18.17 18.64
N LYS A 255 -18.37 18.85 17.82
CA LYS A 255 -17.73 18.28 16.62
C LYS A 255 -16.21 18.40 16.63
N VAL A 256 -15.65 19.50 17.14
CA VAL A 256 -14.23 19.84 16.91
C VAL A 256 -13.38 19.58 18.15
N ILE A 257 -13.93 19.78 19.35
CA ILE A 257 -13.18 19.67 20.61
C ILE A 257 -13.36 18.31 21.33
N ASP A 258 -13.74 17.25 20.63
CA ASP A 258 -14.01 15.93 21.22
C ASP A 258 -12.82 15.42 22.04
N SER A 259 -11.60 15.54 21.52
CA SER A 259 -10.38 15.14 22.21
C SER A 259 -10.15 15.90 23.51
N GLU A 260 -10.35 17.23 23.52
CA GLU A 260 -10.23 18.04 24.73
C GLU A 260 -11.24 17.60 25.80
N VAL A 261 -12.47 17.28 25.40
CA VAL A 261 -13.50 16.80 26.33
C VAL A 261 -13.17 15.41 26.87
N VAL A 262 -12.64 14.51 26.03
CA VAL A 262 -12.15 13.19 26.47
C VAL A 262 -11.01 13.35 27.49
N ASP A 263 -10.04 14.22 27.21
CA ASP A 263 -8.93 14.49 28.13
C ASP A 263 -9.42 15.03 29.49
N LEU A 264 -10.41 15.93 29.47
CA LEU A 264 -11.04 16.44 30.70
C LEU A 264 -11.77 15.33 31.47
N ILE A 265 -12.49 14.44 30.78
CA ILE A 265 -13.17 13.30 31.41
C ILE A 265 -12.14 12.36 32.06
N GLU A 266 -11.05 12.02 31.36
CA GLU A 266 -10.00 11.14 31.91
C GLU A 266 -9.27 11.78 33.09
N LYS A 267 -8.99 13.09 33.01
CA LYS A 267 -8.41 13.86 34.13
C LYS A 267 -9.34 13.85 35.34
N ALA A 268 -10.64 14.07 35.14
CA ALA A 268 -11.64 14.05 36.20
C ALA A 268 -11.76 12.66 36.84
N LYS A 269 -11.83 11.59 36.04
CA LYS A 269 -11.83 10.20 36.52
C LYS A 269 -10.60 9.90 37.37
N THR A 270 -9.43 10.30 36.89
CA THR A 270 -8.17 10.11 37.63
C THR A 270 -8.20 10.81 38.99
N LYS A 271 -8.74 12.05 39.06
CA LYS A 271 -8.92 12.76 40.33
C LYS A 271 -9.92 12.05 41.25
N VAL A 272 -11.06 11.58 40.72
CA VAL A 272 -12.04 10.81 41.49
C VAL A 272 -11.42 9.55 42.08
N GLU A 273 -10.64 8.80 41.29
CA GLU A 273 -9.95 7.60 41.79
C GLU A 273 -8.88 7.93 42.83
N ARG A 274 -8.16 9.07 42.71
CA ARG A 274 -7.24 9.53 43.76
C ARG A 274 -7.97 9.89 45.04
N ILE A 275 -9.09 10.62 44.95
CA ILE A 275 -9.90 10.98 46.13
C ILE A 275 -10.44 9.70 46.78
N LYS A 276 -10.98 8.75 46.00
CA LYS A 276 -11.40 7.44 46.52
C LYS A 276 -10.25 6.67 47.16
N ALA A 277 -9.06 6.69 46.57
CA ALA A 277 -7.88 6.03 47.12
C ALA A 277 -7.35 6.74 48.37
N GLN A 278 -7.52 8.05 48.51
CA GLN A 278 -7.22 8.80 49.73
C GLN A 278 -8.26 8.53 50.82
N GLU A 279 -9.54 8.49 50.47
CA GLU A 279 -10.66 8.06 51.32
C GLU A 279 -10.47 6.59 51.78
N ALA A 280 -10.01 5.71 50.90
CA ALA A 280 -9.75 4.30 51.18
C ALA A 280 -8.43 4.07 51.94
N ASN A 281 -7.35 4.83 51.66
CA ASN A 281 -6.12 4.79 52.46
C ASN A 281 -6.30 5.42 53.84
N ALA A 282 -7.32 6.26 54.04
CA ALA A 282 -7.75 6.68 55.37
C ALA A 282 -8.51 5.57 56.13
N ASP A 283 -8.92 4.49 55.47
CA ASP A 283 -9.69 3.37 56.07
C ASP A 283 -8.94 2.03 56.11
N ARG A 284 -8.00 1.72 55.20
CA ARG A 284 -7.04 0.58 55.30
C ARG A 284 -6.11 0.50 54.08
N GLY A 285 -4.81 0.31 54.32
CA GLY A 285 -3.82 0.03 53.27
C GLY A 285 -3.92 -1.39 52.70
N GLY A 286 -3.57 -1.56 51.41
CA GLY A 286 -3.26 -2.87 50.84
C GLY A 286 -3.63 -3.12 49.37
N SER A 287 -2.64 -2.92 48.50
CA SER A 287 -2.34 -3.50 47.16
C SER A 287 -3.23 -4.60 46.53
N GLY A 288 -3.40 -4.53 45.20
CA GLY A 288 -3.62 -5.72 44.35
C GLY A 288 -4.08 -5.45 42.91
N SER A 289 -3.13 -5.35 41.96
CA SER A 289 -3.35 -5.29 40.50
C SER A 289 -3.09 -6.66 39.86
N THR A 290 -3.94 -7.08 38.91
CA THR A 290 -3.78 -8.34 38.15
C THR A 290 -3.60 -8.09 36.66
N TRP A 291 -2.67 -8.86 36.08
CA TRP A 291 -1.92 -8.63 34.84
C TRP A 291 -2.44 -9.53 33.69
N THR A 292 -2.64 -8.98 32.49
CA THR A 292 -2.85 -9.71 31.22
C THR A 292 -1.78 -9.27 30.20
N GLY A 293 -0.53 -9.72 30.40
CA GLY A 293 0.68 -9.08 29.84
C GLY A 293 0.88 -9.12 28.32
N ASN A 294 0.95 -10.27 27.66
CA ASN A 294 1.73 -10.35 26.40
C ASN A 294 1.06 -9.73 25.14
N ALA A 295 -0.22 -10.00 24.86
CA ALA A 295 -0.91 -9.41 23.71
C ALA A 295 -1.23 -7.91 23.92
N SER A 296 -1.59 -7.55 25.15
CA SER A 296 -1.79 -6.16 25.57
C SER A 296 -0.50 -5.34 25.42
N GLU A 297 0.64 -5.89 25.82
CA GLU A 297 1.95 -5.26 25.67
C GLU A 297 2.31 -5.01 24.20
N LYS A 298 2.10 -5.98 23.31
CA LYS A 298 2.36 -5.81 21.87
C LYS A 298 1.47 -4.75 21.24
N VAL A 299 0.18 -4.72 21.58
CA VAL A 299 -0.73 -3.66 21.12
C VAL A 299 -0.29 -2.30 21.65
N ASN A 300 0.04 -2.19 22.94
CA ASN A 300 0.53 -0.95 23.55
C ASN A 300 1.84 -0.47 22.89
N GLN A 301 2.74 -1.39 22.55
CA GLN A 301 3.98 -1.09 21.84
C GLN A 301 3.70 -0.55 20.43
N VAL A 302 2.85 -1.21 19.64
CA VAL A 302 2.42 -0.74 18.30
C VAL A 302 1.79 0.64 18.39
N MET A 303 0.87 0.85 19.35
CA MET A 303 0.23 2.15 19.56
C MET A 303 1.25 3.23 19.93
N SER A 304 2.15 2.96 20.88
CA SER A 304 3.17 3.92 21.31
C SER A 304 4.08 4.34 20.14
N ILE A 305 4.53 3.37 19.33
CA ILE A 305 5.35 3.64 18.15
C ILE A 305 4.55 4.47 17.13
N ALA A 306 3.30 4.08 16.85
CA ALA A 306 2.44 4.79 15.91
C ALA A 306 2.26 6.28 16.30
N TYR A 307 1.88 6.55 17.55
CA TYR A 307 1.73 7.94 18.04
C TYR A 307 3.06 8.71 18.01
N SER A 308 4.19 8.06 18.29
CA SER A 308 5.51 8.73 18.26
C SER A 308 5.93 9.25 16.89
N LEU A 309 5.32 8.71 15.82
CA LEU A 309 5.59 9.08 14.44
C LEU A 309 4.59 10.09 13.87
N GLN A 310 3.60 10.52 14.68
CA GLN A 310 2.66 11.56 14.27
C GLN A 310 3.39 12.84 13.90
N GLY A 311 2.96 13.50 12.82
CA GLY A 311 3.61 14.68 12.27
C GLY A 311 4.78 14.40 11.32
N LYS A 312 5.22 13.14 11.14
CA LYS A 312 6.25 12.80 10.15
C LYS A 312 5.69 12.97 8.73
N PRO A 313 6.44 13.58 7.80
CA PRO A 313 5.98 13.83 6.44
C PRO A 313 5.73 12.55 5.66
N TYR A 314 4.74 12.59 4.76
CA TYR A 314 4.52 11.52 3.81
C TYR A 314 5.42 11.69 2.58
N VAL A 315 6.01 10.58 2.12
CA VAL A 315 6.65 10.47 0.81
C VAL A 315 6.27 9.13 0.19
N TYR A 316 5.80 9.16 -1.06
CA TYR A 316 5.47 7.96 -1.80
C TYR A 316 6.66 6.99 -1.86
N GLY A 317 6.43 5.71 -1.58
CA GLY A 317 7.49 4.70 -1.56
C GLY A 317 8.35 4.69 -0.29
N ALA A 318 8.16 5.61 0.66
CA ALA A 318 8.99 5.69 1.86
C ALA A 318 8.59 4.70 2.96
N THR A 319 9.59 4.11 3.63
CA THR A 319 9.43 3.09 4.68
C THR A 319 9.94 3.53 6.05
N GLY A 320 10.21 4.82 6.25
CA GLY A 320 10.73 5.37 7.51
C GLY A 320 12.25 5.49 7.58
N PRO A 321 12.80 5.95 8.73
CA PRO A 321 12.07 6.35 9.95
C PRO A 321 11.55 7.80 9.91
N ASN A 322 11.98 8.60 8.93
CA ASN A 322 11.72 10.05 8.92
C ASN A 322 10.55 10.46 8.02
N THR A 323 10.23 9.65 7.02
CA THR A 323 9.17 9.86 6.03
C THR A 323 8.49 8.53 5.75
N PHE A 324 7.19 8.54 5.42
CA PHE A 324 6.43 7.30 5.23
C PHE A 324 5.43 7.40 4.07
N ASP A 325 5.17 6.31 3.38
CA ASP A 325 3.86 6.12 2.72
C ASP A 325 2.90 5.31 3.61
N CYS A 326 1.68 5.07 3.15
CA CYS A 326 0.64 4.44 3.97
C CYS A 326 1.04 3.03 4.44
N SER A 327 1.55 2.18 3.54
CA SER A 327 1.96 0.80 3.83
C SER A 327 3.37 0.71 4.44
N GLY A 328 4.25 1.65 4.14
CA GLY A 328 5.56 1.81 4.77
C GLY A 328 5.46 2.28 6.21
N TYR A 329 4.45 3.11 6.53
CA TYR A 329 4.13 3.50 7.90
C TYR A 329 3.72 2.30 8.75
N THR A 330 2.75 1.50 8.29
CA THR A 330 2.31 0.30 9.00
C THR A 330 3.45 -0.72 9.11
N GLN A 331 4.17 -0.97 8.02
CA GLN A 331 5.33 -1.86 8.01
C GLN A 331 6.38 -1.46 9.05
N TYR A 332 6.71 -0.17 9.13
CA TYR A 332 7.69 0.33 10.09
C TYR A 332 7.21 0.20 11.54
N VAL A 333 5.97 0.60 11.83
CA VAL A 333 5.39 0.53 13.18
C VAL A 333 5.38 -0.91 13.69
N PHE A 334 4.86 -1.84 12.89
CA PHE A 334 4.80 -3.26 13.25
C PHE A 334 6.20 -3.88 13.31
N GLY A 335 7.10 -3.53 12.38
CA GLY A 335 8.49 -3.98 12.37
C GLY A 335 9.23 -3.59 13.64
N LYS A 336 9.01 -2.37 14.15
CA LYS A 336 9.56 -1.91 15.45
C LYS A 336 8.95 -2.61 16.67
N ALA A 337 7.74 -3.16 16.53
CA ALA A 337 7.14 -4.08 17.50
C ALA A 337 7.56 -5.55 17.30
N GLY A 338 8.45 -5.84 16.34
CA GLY A 338 8.97 -7.18 16.05
C GLY A 338 8.05 -8.03 15.16
N ILE A 339 7.14 -7.41 14.41
CA ILE A 339 6.17 -8.07 13.52
C ILE A 339 6.47 -7.64 12.09
N SER A 340 6.79 -8.61 11.22
CA SER A 340 7.04 -8.32 9.80
C SER A 340 5.71 -8.18 9.05
N LEU A 341 5.57 -7.10 8.29
CA LEU A 341 4.52 -6.92 7.30
C LEU A 341 5.14 -6.77 5.90
N SER A 342 4.43 -7.22 4.87
CA SER A 342 4.78 -7.00 3.48
C SER A 342 4.81 -5.51 3.14
N ARG A 343 5.44 -5.17 2.01
CA ARG A 343 5.71 -3.77 1.67
C ARG A 343 4.47 -2.99 1.20
N THR A 344 3.57 -3.63 0.47
CA THR A 344 2.52 -2.90 -0.28
C THR A 344 1.14 -3.09 0.34
N THR A 345 0.28 -2.09 0.20
CA THR A 345 -1.13 -2.15 0.66
C THR A 345 -1.85 -3.40 0.13
N TYR A 346 -1.62 -3.77 -1.14
CA TYR A 346 -2.20 -4.93 -1.81
C TYR A 346 -1.78 -6.28 -1.23
N THR A 347 -0.61 -6.33 -0.60
CA THR A 347 -0.12 -7.56 0.04
C THR A 347 -0.49 -7.58 1.52
N GLN A 348 -0.38 -6.43 2.22
CA GLN A 348 -0.73 -6.31 3.63
C GLN A 348 -2.22 -6.60 3.91
N VAL A 349 -3.11 -6.30 2.97
CA VAL A 349 -4.55 -6.59 3.12
C VAL A 349 -4.84 -8.08 3.25
N ASN A 350 -3.90 -8.97 2.93
CA ASN A 350 -4.05 -10.41 3.06
C ASN A 350 -3.38 -10.98 4.32
N GLU A 351 -2.79 -10.13 5.16
CA GLU A 351 -2.09 -10.55 6.37
C GLU A 351 -3.00 -10.57 7.60
N GLY A 352 -2.69 -11.46 8.54
CA GLY A 352 -3.44 -11.66 9.78
C GLY A 352 -4.86 -12.20 9.57
N ARG A 353 -5.70 -12.03 10.58
CA ARG A 353 -7.09 -12.52 10.60
C ARG A 353 -8.07 -11.43 10.20
N SER A 354 -9.00 -11.73 9.30
CA SER A 354 -10.12 -10.82 9.00
C SER A 354 -10.99 -10.60 10.23
N VAL A 355 -11.38 -9.35 10.50
CA VAL A 355 -12.29 -9.00 11.59
C VAL A 355 -13.36 -8.03 11.10
N SER A 356 -14.56 -8.11 11.69
CA SER A 356 -15.63 -7.14 11.41
C SER A 356 -15.34 -5.79 12.05
N TYR A 357 -15.97 -4.72 11.55
CA TYR A 357 -15.83 -3.39 12.18
C TYR A 357 -16.29 -3.38 13.65
N SER A 358 -17.35 -4.11 13.98
CA SER A 358 -17.84 -4.27 15.35
C SER A 358 -16.86 -4.99 16.28
N GLU A 359 -15.95 -5.79 15.72
CA GLU A 359 -14.92 -6.50 16.47
C GLU A 359 -13.56 -5.81 16.44
N ALA A 360 -13.43 -4.71 15.69
CA ALA A 360 -12.17 -4.00 15.51
C ALA A 360 -11.67 -3.42 16.85
N ARG A 361 -10.38 -3.59 17.10
CA ARG A 361 -9.69 -3.15 18.34
C ARG A 361 -8.46 -2.32 17.98
N ALA A 362 -8.03 -1.48 18.91
CA ALA A 362 -6.80 -0.72 18.73
C ALA A 362 -5.63 -1.67 18.37
N GLY A 363 -4.86 -1.32 17.35
CA GLY A 363 -3.81 -2.17 16.79
C GLY A 363 -4.22 -3.04 15.60
N ASP A 364 -5.51 -3.14 15.26
CA ASP A 364 -5.92 -3.74 13.99
C ASP A 364 -5.55 -2.80 12.82
N LEU A 365 -5.19 -3.36 11.67
CA LEU A 365 -5.05 -2.58 10.44
C LEU A 365 -6.42 -2.33 9.82
N VAL A 366 -6.62 -1.13 9.29
CA VAL A 366 -7.80 -0.76 8.50
C VAL A 366 -7.37 -0.42 7.07
N PHE A 367 -7.98 -1.12 6.11
CA PHE A 367 -7.77 -0.94 4.68
C PHE A 367 -9.00 -0.31 4.06
N PHE A 368 -8.77 0.56 3.08
CA PHE A 368 -9.82 1.26 2.37
C PHE A 368 -9.82 0.92 0.88
N GLY A 369 -11.00 0.75 0.32
CA GLY A 369 -11.23 0.15 -1.00
C GLY A 369 -11.80 -1.27 -0.87
N SER A 370 -11.95 -1.98 -2.00
CA SER A 370 -12.35 -3.39 -1.94
C SER A 370 -11.21 -4.24 -1.38
N PRO A 371 -11.48 -5.40 -0.76
CA PRO A 371 -10.42 -6.32 -0.33
C PRO A 371 -9.46 -6.73 -1.45
N SER A 372 -9.96 -6.80 -2.69
CA SER A 372 -9.18 -7.11 -3.90
C SER A 372 -8.42 -5.93 -4.51
N SER A 373 -8.72 -4.70 -4.09
CA SER A 373 -8.12 -3.49 -4.63
C SER A 373 -8.07 -2.39 -3.55
N PRO A 374 -7.39 -2.62 -2.42
CA PRO A 374 -7.22 -1.60 -1.40
C PRO A 374 -6.29 -0.51 -1.94
N HIS A 375 -6.61 0.75 -1.66
CA HIS A 375 -5.82 1.90 -2.10
C HIS A 375 -5.23 2.69 -0.92
N HIS A 376 -5.58 2.36 0.32
CA HIS A 376 -5.03 3.00 1.51
C HIS A 376 -5.06 2.07 2.71
N VAL A 377 -4.12 2.28 3.65
CA VAL A 377 -4.06 1.56 4.92
C VAL A 377 -3.72 2.50 6.08
N GLY A 378 -4.24 2.19 7.26
CA GLY A 378 -3.82 2.79 8.52
C GLY A 378 -3.97 1.82 9.69
N ILE A 379 -3.65 2.30 10.88
CA ILE A 379 -3.76 1.53 12.12
C ILE A 379 -4.97 2.05 12.89
N TYR A 380 -5.94 1.18 13.16
CA TYR A 380 -7.11 1.52 13.96
C TYR A 380 -6.69 1.79 15.41
N ILE A 381 -7.17 2.89 15.99
CA ILE A 381 -6.80 3.34 17.35
C ILE A 381 -7.99 3.32 18.31
N GLY A 382 -9.13 2.77 17.89
CA GLY A 382 -10.37 2.77 18.65
C GLY A 382 -11.23 4.01 18.38
N GLY A 383 -12.43 4.06 18.96
CA GLY A 383 -13.32 5.23 18.88
C GLY A 383 -13.76 5.62 17.47
N GLY A 384 -13.69 4.71 16.48
CA GLY A 384 -13.94 5.04 15.08
C GLY A 384 -12.84 5.89 14.44
N GLN A 385 -11.61 5.85 14.95
CA GLN A 385 -10.47 6.62 14.44
C GLN A 385 -9.30 5.71 14.04
N TYR A 386 -8.42 6.24 13.19
CA TYR A 386 -7.21 5.56 12.73
C TYR A 386 -6.06 6.54 12.55
N ILE A 387 -4.83 6.07 12.77
CA ILE A 387 -3.60 6.83 12.49
C ILE A 387 -2.97 6.30 11.20
N HIS A 388 -2.54 7.21 10.33
CA HIS A 388 -2.04 6.86 9.00
C HIS A 388 -1.11 7.93 8.44
N ALA A 389 -0.28 7.54 7.47
CA ALA A 389 0.39 8.45 6.55
C ALA A 389 -0.50 8.60 5.30
N PRO A 390 -1.20 9.73 5.09
CA PRO A 390 -2.25 9.87 4.08
C PRO A 390 -1.74 9.97 2.64
N ARG A 391 -0.86 10.93 2.37
CA ARG A 391 -0.42 11.30 1.01
C ARG A 391 0.70 12.32 1.02
N THR A 392 1.36 12.49 -0.13
CA THR A 392 2.37 13.54 -0.36
C THR A 392 1.82 14.92 -0.02
N GLY A 393 2.66 15.72 0.65
CA GLY A 393 2.29 17.07 1.10
C GLY A 393 1.58 17.13 2.45
N ASP A 394 1.35 15.97 3.07
CA ASP A 394 0.71 15.86 4.38
C ASP A 394 1.60 15.02 5.33
N VAL A 395 1.16 14.86 6.57
CA VAL A 395 1.90 14.20 7.64
C VAL A 395 1.14 13.02 8.21
N VAL A 396 1.84 12.15 8.94
CA VAL A 396 1.21 11.12 9.76
C VAL A 396 0.21 11.81 10.70
N LYS A 397 -1.07 11.46 10.60
CA LYS A 397 -2.16 12.10 11.35
C LYS A 397 -3.24 11.11 11.75
N ILE A 398 -4.08 11.54 12.68
CA ILE A 398 -5.27 10.81 13.11
C ILE A 398 -6.46 11.31 12.32
N SER A 399 -7.24 10.38 11.78
CA SER A 399 -8.45 10.65 11.00
C SER A 399 -9.63 9.85 11.52
N SER A 400 -10.85 10.34 11.30
CA SER A 400 -12.08 9.63 11.61
C SER A 400 -12.45 8.66 10.48
N LEU A 401 -12.87 7.45 10.85
CA LEU A 401 -13.46 6.48 9.91
C LEU A 401 -14.86 6.92 9.45
N GLY A 402 -15.60 7.65 10.30
CA GLY A 402 -16.96 8.11 9.99
C GLY A 402 -17.02 9.10 8.83
N GLY A 403 -15.92 9.79 8.56
CA GLY A 403 -15.81 10.70 7.41
C GLY A 403 -15.65 9.99 6.06
N ARG A 404 -15.37 8.69 6.05
CA ARG A 404 -14.97 7.93 4.85
C ARG A 404 -16.13 7.08 4.34
N THR A 405 -16.53 7.24 3.08
CA THR A 405 -17.64 6.47 2.46
C THR A 405 -17.21 5.19 1.74
N ASP A 406 -15.91 4.97 1.59
CA ASP A 406 -15.34 3.78 0.94
C ASP A 406 -15.43 2.52 1.83
N THR A 407 -15.46 1.35 1.18
CA THR A 407 -15.45 0.05 1.85
C THR A 407 -14.22 -0.09 2.75
N LYS A 408 -14.41 -0.70 3.91
CA LYS A 408 -13.38 -0.87 4.93
C LYS A 408 -13.19 -2.34 5.26
N THR A 409 -11.94 -2.78 5.25
CA THR A 409 -11.57 -4.14 5.65
C THR A 409 -10.62 -4.05 6.83
N PHE A 410 -10.86 -4.83 7.88
CA PHE A 410 -10.00 -4.83 9.06
C PHE A 410 -9.22 -6.14 9.15
N ARG A 411 -7.93 -6.02 9.49
CA ARG A 411 -7.04 -7.16 9.71
C ARG A 411 -6.42 -7.11 11.10
N ARG A 412 -6.63 -8.17 11.87
CA ARG A 412 -5.99 -8.37 13.16
C ARG A 412 -4.65 -9.07 12.97
N ILE A 413 -3.59 -8.35 13.28
CA ILE A 413 -2.21 -8.83 13.19
C ILE A 413 -1.75 -9.42 14.53
N ILE A 414 -2.20 -8.85 15.66
CA ILE A 414 -1.85 -9.30 17.01
C ILE A 414 -3.04 -10.06 17.60
N GLY A 415 -2.84 -11.35 17.90
CA GLY A 415 -3.87 -12.30 18.36
C GLY A 415 -4.04 -12.35 19.86
#